data_AF-A0AAW0KKC0-F1
#
_entry.id   AF-A0AAW0KKC0-F1
#
_cell.length_a   1.000
_cell.length_b   1.000
_cell.length_c   1.000
_cell.angle_alpha   90.00
_cell.angle_beta   90.00
_cell.angle_gamma   90.00
#
_symmetry.space_group_name_H-M   'P 1'
#
loop_
_entity.id
_entity.type
_entity.pdbx_description
1 polymer ?
#
loop_
_entity_poly.entity_id
_entity_poly.type
_entity_poly.pdbx_seq_one_letter_code
_entity_poly.pdbx_strand_id
1 'polypeptide(L)'
;MAKNGSDVKLVIQKKLSKTDMLGRFARLSIPKGQMIAEFLSEDEQMSLQQKEEDGVRYKGMKIQLIQPSLEECSISLKKWKQGSNNSYMLCSPWNEIAKNKGLEVGDILQLWSFKVDHSPCLILIKL
;
A
#
# COMPACT_ATOMS: atom_id res chain seq x y z
N MET A 1 18.70 -7.72 8.99
CA MET A 1 19.06 -6.58 9.84
C MET A 1 17.79 -6.00 10.42
N ALA A 2 17.75 -5.69 11.72
CA ALA A 2 16.59 -5.02 12.31
C ALA A 2 16.54 -3.57 11.78
N LYS A 3 15.42 -3.17 11.18
CA LYS A 3 15.18 -1.74 10.92
C LYS A 3 14.79 -1.13 12.27
N ASN A 4 15.48 -0.08 12.71
CA ASN A 4 15.12 0.71 13.89
C ASN A 4 13.83 1.50 13.62
N GLY A 5 12.74 0.77 13.43
CA GLY A 5 11.43 1.30 13.08
C GLY A 5 10.70 1.87 14.29
N SER A 6 10.02 2.99 14.11
CA SER A 6 9.13 3.60 15.10
C SER A 6 7.70 3.73 14.54
N ASP A 7 6.75 4.17 15.37
CA ASP A 7 5.36 4.44 14.97
C ASP A 7 4.69 3.26 14.25
N VAL A 8 4.82 2.07 14.83
CA VAL A 8 4.26 0.84 14.25
C VAL A 8 2.74 0.87 14.38
N LYS A 9 2.05 0.77 13.25
CA LYS A 9 0.59 0.83 13.15
C LYS A 9 0.07 -0.26 12.24
N LEU A 10 -1.01 -0.92 12.66
CA LEU A 10 -1.83 -1.73 11.77
C LEU A 10 -2.69 -0.79 10.92
N VAL A 11 -2.47 -0.79 9.62
CA VAL A 11 -3.20 0.09 8.68
C VAL A 11 -4.55 -0.50 8.34
N ILE A 12 -4.58 -1.78 7.97
CA ILE A 12 -5.80 -2.49 7.58
C ILE A 12 -5.59 -4.00 7.72
N GLN A 13 -6.62 -4.71 8.13
CA GLN A 13 -6.77 -6.14 7.91
C GLN A 13 -7.89 -6.35 6.90
N LYS A 14 -7.59 -7.01 5.78
CA LYS A 14 -8.59 -7.20 4.72
C LYS A 14 -8.48 -8.57 4.07
N LYS A 15 -9.65 -9.06 3.64
CA LYS A 15 -9.76 -10.20 2.73
C LYS A 15 -9.50 -9.72 1.30
N LEU A 16 -8.59 -10.38 0.58
CA LEU A 16 -8.27 -10.05 -0.79
C LEU A 16 -9.50 -10.23 -1.69
N SER A 17 -9.88 -9.17 -2.39
CA SER A 17 -11.01 -9.17 -3.31
C SER A 17 -10.57 -9.59 -4.72
N LYS A 18 -11.55 -9.95 -5.56
CA LYS A 18 -11.30 -10.19 -7.00
C LYS A 18 -10.59 -9.01 -7.66
N THR A 19 -10.94 -7.77 -7.28
CA THR A 19 -10.34 -6.56 -7.86
C THR A 19 -8.90 -6.35 -7.44
N ASP A 20 -8.51 -6.79 -6.24
CA ASP A 20 -7.11 -6.70 -5.80
C ASP A 20 -6.21 -7.68 -6.57
N MET A 21 -6.77 -8.78 -7.04
CA MET A 21 -6.03 -9.84 -7.74
C MET A 21 -6.13 -9.77 -9.26
N LEU A 22 -6.98 -8.88 -9.80
CA LEU A 22 -7.22 -8.83 -11.23
C LEU A 22 -6.03 -8.14 -11.94
N GLY A 23 -5.38 -8.87 -12.84
CA GLY A 23 -4.17 -8.40 -13.54
C GLY A 23 -4.29 -7.02 -14.18
N ARG A 24 -5.46 -6.68 -14.73
CA ARG A 24 -5.73 -5.37 -15.36
C ARG A 24 -5.80 -4.19 -14.38
N PHE A 25 -6.05 -4.42 -13.09
CA PHE A 25 -6.13 -3.35 -12.08
C PHE A 25 -4.81 -3.17 -11.34
N ALA A 26 -4.01 -4.23 -11.24
CA ALA A 26 -2.63 -4.20 -10.76
C ALA A 26 -2.42 -3.47 -9.43
N ARG A 27 -3.34 -3.65 -8.47
CA ARG A 27 -3.32 -2.89 -7.23
C ARG A 27 -3.96 -3.58 -6.04
N LEU A 28 -3.38 -3.36 -4.85
CA LEU A 28 -4.06 -3.56 -3.57
C LEU A 28 -4.75 -2.27 -3.13
N SER A 29 -6.05 -2.32 -2.94
CA SER A 29 -6.84 -1.20 -2.42
C SER A 29 -6.81 -1.11 -0.90
N ILE A 30 -6.70 0.11 -0.38
CA ILE A 30 -6.80 0.45 1.04
C ILE A 30 -7.86 1.55 1.17
N PRO A 31 -9.15 1.18 1.27
CA PRO A 31 -10.23 2.16 1.38
C PRO A 31 -10.14 2.93 2.70
N LYS A 32 -10.24 4.25 2.67
CA LYS A 32 -10.07 5.08 3.88
C LYS A 32 -11.05 4.71 4.99
N GLY A 33 -12.29 4.35 4.64
CA GLY A 33 -13.30 3.91 5.62
C GLY A 33 -13.08 2.52 6.23
N GLN A 34 -12.08 1.77 5.76
CA GLN A 34 -11.70 0.45 6.31
C GLN A 34 -10.33 0.49 7.02
N MET A 35 -9.69 1.66 7.06
CA MET A 35 -8.40 1.82 7.74
C MET A 35 -8.59 1.81 9.25
N ILE A 36 -7.69 1.12 9.94
CA ILE A 36 -7.61 1.06 11.40
C ILE A 36 -6.80 2.26 11.92
N ALA A 37 -5.77 2.68 11.18
CA ALA A 37 -4.95 3.83 11.54
C ALA A 37 -4.49 4.62 10.30
N GLU A 38 -4.36 5.94 10.45
CA GLU A 38 -3.65 6.78 9.50
C GLU A 38 -2.15 6.52 9.60
N PHE A 39 -1.52 6.26 8.45
CA PHE A 39 -0.12 5.81 8.37
C PHE A 39 0.82 6.80 7.67
N LEU A 40 0.24 7.85 7.10
CA LEU A 40 0.97 8.91 6.40
C LEU A 40 0.81 10.22 7.16
N SER A 41 1.88 11.02 7.20
CA SER A 41 1.80 12.42 7.63
C SER A 41 1.00 13.26 6.64
N GLU A 42 0.58 14.45 7.05
CA GLU A 42 -0.14 15.39 6.16
C GLU A 42 0.70 15.73 4.92
N ASP A 43 1.99 16.00 5.08
CA ASP A 43 2.91 16.28 3.97
C ASP A 43 3.01 15.10 2.99
N GLU A 44 3.10 13.87 3.50
CA GLU A 44 3.11 12.66 2.67
C GLU A 44 1.78 12.51 1.91
N GLN A 45 0.65 12.76 2.57
CA GLN A 45 -0.67 12.74 1.92
C GLN A 45 -0.82 13.83 0.85
N MET A 46 -0.20 15.00 1.06
CA MET A 46 -0.17 16.09 0.09
C MET A 46 0.71 15.73 -1.11
N SER A 47 1.86 15.09 -0.90
CA SER A 47 2.72 14.61 -1.98
C SER A 47 2.00 13.64 -2.93
N LEU A 48 1.12 12.79 -2.38
CA LEU A 48 0.31 11.84 -3.17
C LEU A 48 -0.77 12.51 -4.03
N GLN A 49 -1.04 13.80 -3.84
CA GLN A 49 -1.98 14.56 -4.66
C GLN A 49 -1.33 15.17 -5.91
N GLN A 50 0.00 15.13 -5.99
CA GLN A 50 0.72 15.57 -7.17
C GLN A 50 0.38 14.70 -8.37
N LYS A 51 0.13 15.35 -9.50
CA LYS A 51 -0.17 14.71 -10.77
C LYS A 51 1.08 14.64 -11.64
N GLU A 52 1.09 13.66 -12.54
CA GLU A 52 2.04 13.60 -13.65
C GLU A 52 1.80 14.78 -14.61
N GLU A 53 2.72 14.99 -15.55
CA GLU A 53 2.63 16.03 -16.58
C GLU A 53 1.33 15.95 -17.40
N ASP A 54 0.77 14.75 -17.54
CA ASP A 54 -0.51 14.53 -18.23
C ASP A 54 -1.73 15.14 -17.51
N GLY A 55 -1.59 15.59 -16.25
CA GLY A 55 -2.66 16.19 -15.45
C GLY A 55 -3.81 15.23 -15.12
N VAL A 56 -3.68 13.95 -15.45
CA VAL A 56 -4.69 12.91 -15.25
C VAL A 56 -4.26 11.96 -14.15
N ARG A 57 -3.02 11.46 -14.20
CA ARG A 57 -2.54 10.42 -13.29
C ARG A 57 -1.88 11.03 -12.07
N TYR A 58 -2.11 10.43 -10.90
CA TYR A 58 -1.32 10.73 -9.72
C TYR A 58 0.07 10.13 -9.88
N LYS A 59 1.09 10.95 -9.59
CA LYS A 59 2.49 10.53 -9.58
C LYS A 59 2.71 9.42 -8.56
N GLY A 60 2.16 9.63 -7.36
CA GLY A 60 2.36 8.73 -6.22
C GLY A 60 3.77 8.82 -5.65
N MET A 61 4.10 7.93 -4.73
CA MET A 61 5.43 7.82 -4.13
C MET A 61 5.88 6.36 -4.13
N LYS A 62 7.19 6.14 -4.24
CA LYS A 62 7.78 4.83 -3.99
C LYS A 62 7.99 4.65 -2.50
N ILE A 63 7.56 3.52 -1.97
CA ILE A 63 7.69 3.17 -0.55
C ILE A 63 8.33 1.78 -0.44
N GLN A 64 9.11 1.56 0.61
CA GLN A 64 9.63 0.22 0.91
C GLN A 64 8.52 -0.66 1.48
N LEU A 65 8.46 -1.89 0.99
CA LEU A 65 7.54 -2.93 1.43
C LEU A 65 8.33 -4.18 1.80
N ILE A 66 8.16 -4.65 3.03
CA ILE A 66 8.57 -5.97 3.47
C ILE A 66 7.46 -6.94 3.12
N GLN A 67 7.76 -7.90 2.25
CA GLN A 67 6.82 -8.92 1.77
C GLN A 67 6.61 -10.00 2.84
N PRO A 68 5.59 -10.88 2.70
CA PRO A 68 5.35 -11.96 3.67
C PRO A 68 6.55 -12.91 3.87
N SER A 69 7.42 -13.04 2.86
CA SER A 69 8.66 -13.83 2.96
C SER A 69 9.84 -13.07 3.59
N LEU A 70 9.60 -11.89 4.17
CA LEU A 70 10.59 -10.98 4.74
C LEU A 70 11.57 -10.35 3.72
N GLU A 71 11.31 -10.53 2.43
CA GLU A 71 12.04 -9.85 1.35
C GLU A 71 11.58 -8.41 1.20
N GLU A 72 12.52 -7.49 1.01
CA GLU A 72 12.21 -6.09 0.75
C GLU A 72 12.04 -5.82 -0.75
N CYS A 73 11.04 -5.02 -1.10
CA CYS A 73 10.89 -4.47 -2.43
C CYS A 73 10.39 -3.03 -2.37
N SER A 74 10.51 -2.30 -3.47
CA SER A 74 9.86 -1.00 -3.62
C SER A 74 8.50 -1.17 -4.28
N ILE A 75 7.48 -0.49 -3.77
CA ILE A 75 6.12 -0.47 -4.33
C ILE A 75 5.63 0.97 -4.51
N SER A 76 4.80 1.19 -5.53
CA SER A 76 4.17 2.49 -5.77
C SER A 76 2.92 2.65 -4.90
N LEU A 77 2.92 3.63 -4.02
CA LEU A 77 1.76 4.08 -3.26
C LEU A 77 1.10 5.26 -3.98
N LYS A 78 -0.20 5.17 -4.24
CA LYS A 78 -0.99 6.23 -4.88
C LYS A 78 -2.24 6.54 -4.06
N LYS A 79 -2.64 7.81 -4.06
CA LYS A 79 -3.97 8.21 -3.59
C LYS A 79 -4.94 8.17 -4.78
N TRP A 80 -6.14 7.69 -4.52
CA TRP A 80 -7.23 7.65 -5.49
C TRP A 80 -8.46 8.29 -4.87
N LYS A 81 -9.07 9.19 -5.63
CA LYS A 81 -10.31 9.87 -5.26
C LYS A 81 -11.36 9.61 -6.33
N GLN A 82 -12.48 9.00 -5.95
CA GLN A 82 -13.65 8.84 -6.80
C GLN A 82 -14.86 9.45 -6.08
N GLY A 83 -15.27 10.64 -6.49
CA GLY A 83 -16.28 11.42 -5.77
C GLY A 83 -15.81 11.73 -4.33
N SER A 84 -16.60 11.31 -3.35
CA SER A 84 -16.28 11.41 -1.92
C SER A 84 -15.39 10.27 -1.41
N ASN A 85 -15.29 9.16 -2.15
CA ASN A 85 -14.47 8.02 -1.74
C ASN A 85 -12.99 8.31 -1.93
N ASN A 86 -12.24 8.22 -0.83
CA ASN A 86 -10.79 8.28 -0.82
C ASN A 86 -10.23 6.89 -0.53
N SER A 87 -9.21 6.49 -1.27
CA SER A 87 -8.50 5.22 -1.05
C SER A 87 -7.03 5.40 -1.34
N TYR A 88 -6.20 4.65 -0.64
CA TYR A 88 -4.82 4.44 -1.05
C TYR A 88 -4.74 3.16 -1.88
N MET A 89 -3.74 3.08 -2.75
CA MET A 89 -3.49 1.94 -3.62
C MET A 89 -2.01 1.62 -3.61
N LEU A 90 -1.67 0.36 -3.32
CA LEU A 90 -0.36 -0.18 -3.67
C LEU A 90 -0.45 -0.70 -5.10
N CYS A 91 0.18 -0.01 -6.05
CA CYS A 91 0.17 -0.33 -7.47
C CYS A 91 1.39 -1.20 -7.83
N SER A 92 2.08 -0.91 -8.93
CA SER A 92 3.23 -1.71 -9.36
C SER A 92 4.34 -1.79 -8.28
N PRO A 93 4.92 -2.98 -8.00
CA PRO A 93 4.72 -4.26 -8.69
C PRO A 93 3.76 -5.24 -7.96
N TRP A 94 2.63 -4.77 -7.42
CA TRP A 94 1.68 -5.57 -6.62
C TRP A 94 1.33 -6.94 -7.21
N ASN A 95 1.01 -7.02 -8.51
CA ASN A 95 0.64 -8.30 -9.13
C ASN A 95 1.77 -9.33 -9.08
N GLU A 96 3.01 -8.88 -9.27
CA GLU A 96 4.19 -9.76 -9.23
C GLU A 96 4.42 -10.24 -7.80
N ILE A 97 4.30 -9.35 -6.81
CA ILE A 97 4.37 -9.71 -5.39
C ILE A 97 3.29 -10.73 -5.05
N ALA A 98 2.05 -10.46 -5.43
CA ALA A 98 0.92 -11.33 -5.15
C ALA A 98 1.09 -12.72 -5.79
N LYS A 99 1.54 -12.77 -7.04
CA LYS A 99 1.84 -14.03 -7.74
C LYS A 99 3.01 -14.79 -7.10
N ASN A 100 4.12 -14.11 -6.84
CA ASN A 100 5.35 -14.74 -6.32
C ASN A 100 5.18 -15.24 -4.87
N LYS A 101 4.25 -14.65 -4.11
CA LYS A 101 3.96 -15.04 -2.73
C LYS A 101 2.70 -15.92 -2.59
N GLY A 102 2.13 -16.40 -3.71
CA GLY A 102 0.97 -17.30 -3.69
C GLY A 102 -0.25 -16.67 -3.00
N LEU A 103 -0.48 -15.39 -3.23
CA LEU A 103 -1.67 -14.69 -2.73
C LEU A 103 -2.85 -14.94 -3.66
N GLU A 104 -4.02 -15.19 -3.08
CA GLU A 104 -5.24 -15.54 -3.80
C GLU A 104 -6.45 -14.75 -3.31
N VAL A 105 -7.53 -14.75 -4.10
CA VAL A 105 -8.80 -14.16 -3.70
C VAL A 105 -9.31 -14.90 -2.47
N GLY A 106 -9.56 -14.15 -1.40
CA GLY A 106 -10.06 -14.70 -0.15
C GLY A 106 -9.01 -14.89 0.94
N ASP A 107 -7.73 -14.79 0.62
CA ASP A 107 -6.67 -14.69 1.62
C ASP A 107 -6.89 -13.46 2.51
N ILE A 108 -6.52 -13.58 3.79
CA ILE A 108 -6.57 -12.47 4.73
C ILE A 108 -5.17 -11.89 4.88
N LEU A 109 -5.04 -10.59 4.62
CA LEU A 109 -3.79 -9.87 4.77
C LEU A 109 -3.92 -8.79 5.83
N GLN A 110 -2.82 -8.56 6.54
CA GLN A 110 -2.60 -7.34 7.30
C GLN A 110 -1.56 -6.48 6.58
N LEU A 111 -1.84 -5.19 6.48
CA LEU A 111 -0.86 -4.19 6.09
C LEU A 111 -0.49 -3.37 7.31
N TRP A 112 0.79 -3.37 7.64
CA TRP A 112 1.36 -2.59 8.73
C TRP A 112 2.20 -1.47 8.15
N SER A 113 2.29 -0.36 8.89
CA SER A 113 3.19 0.74 8.61
C SER A 113 4.11 0.98 9.79
N PHE A 114 5.29 1.49 9.50
CA PHE A 114 6.26 1.97 10.48
C PHE A 114 7.14 3.04 9.82
N LYS A 115 7.90 3.78 10.62
CA LYS A 115 8.78 4.85 10.16
C LYS A 115 10.24 4.45 10.31
N VAL A 116 11.05 4.70 9.29
CA VAL A 116 12.52 4.59 9.32
C VAL A 116 13.06 5.91 8.81
N ASP A 117 13.85 6.61 9.63
CA ASP A 117 14.38 7.94 9.30
C ASP A 117 13.28 8.89 8.79
N HIS A 118 12.15 8.93 9.51
CA HIS A 118 10.91 9.67 9.17
C HIS A 118 10.20 9.25 7.89
N SER A 119 10.74 8.31 7.12
CA SER A 119 10.14 7.79 5.89
C SER A 119 9.20 6.63 6.21
N PRO A 120 8.01 6.56 5.58
CA PRO A 120 7.09 5.45 5.78
C PRO A 120 7.67 4.18 5.15
N CYS A 121 7.48 3.06 5.83
CA CYS A 121 7.74 1.73 5.35
C CYS A 121 6.52 0.86 5.63
N LEU A 122 6.30 -0.17 4.81
CA LEU A 122 5.17 -1.07 4.93
C LEU A 122 5.62 -2.51 5.16
N ILE A 123 4.77 -3.29 5.83
CA ILE A 123 4.92 -4.74 5.96
C ILE A 123 3.61 -5.39 5.56
N LEU A 124 3.68 -6.41 4.72
CA LEU A 124 2.55 -7.25 4.38
C LEU A 124 2.67 -8.59 5.10
N ILE A 125 1.64 -8.95 5.85
CA ILE A 125 1.54 -10.23 6.55
C ILE A 125 0.33 -10.98 5.99
N LYS A 126 0.53 -12.24 5.58
CA LYS A 126 -0.56 -13.17 5.26
C LYS A 126 -0.92 -13.93 6.53
N LEU A 127 -2.20 -13.93 6.90
CA LEU A 127 -2.75 -14.66 8.05
C LEU A 127 -3.17 -16.08 7.66
#